data_AF-A0A9Q9UVR6-F1
#
_entry.id   AF-A0A9Q9UVR6-F1
#
_cell.length_a   1.000
_cell.length_b   1.000
_cell.length_c   1.000
_cell.angle_alpha   90.00
_cell.angle_beta   90.00
_cell.angle_gamma   90.00
#
_symmetry.space_group_name_H-M   'P 1'
#
loop_
_entity.id
_entity.type
_entity.pdbx_description
1 polymer ?
#
loop_
_entity_poly.entity_id
_entity_poly.type
_entity_poly.pdbx_seq_one_letter_code
_entity_poly.pdbx_strand_id
1 'polypeptide(L)'
;MGETPCSLAASLFVEDIDYRVMAKGFLGKHSLDAGFGQFRELLKWVCWKRGKFFAQVDHKGTSKQCPECGTEWDNNLSIRWHTCDECGYSNHIMSLQRK
;
A
#
# COMPACT_ATOMS: atom_id res chain seq x y z
N MET A 1 4.68 10.65 -23.12
CA MET A 1 3.69 10.65 -22.02
C MET A 1 3.99 9.45 -21.14
N GLY A 2 4.39 9.66 -19.89
CA GLY A 2 4.76 8.56 -19.00
C GLY A 2 3.60 7.62 -18.70
N GLU A 3 3.88 6.33 -18.62
CA GLU A 3 2.90 5.31 -18.24
C GLU A 3 2.52 5.52 -16.76
N THR A 4 1.23 5.71 -16.49
CA THR A 4 0.75 5.83 -15.11
C THR A 4 0.42 4.45 -14.54
N PRO A 5 0.34 4.26 -13.22
CA PRO A 5 -0.14 3.01 -12.63
C PRO A 5 -1.51 2.55 -13.19
N CYS A 6 -2.45 3.48 -13.39
CA CYS A 6 -3.76 3.19 -14.02
C CYS A 6 -3.65 2.75 -15.49
N SER A 7 -2.50 2.89 -16.16
CA SER A 7 -2.29 2.41 -17.53
C SER A 7 -1.93 0.93 -17.57
N LEU A 8 -1.32 0.40 -16.50
CA LEU A 8 -0.79 -0.97 -16.45
C LEU A 8 -1.83 -2.00 -16.01
N ALA A 9 -2.91 -1.56 -15.35
CA ALA A 9 -3.93 -2.44 -14.79
C ALA A 9 -5.35 -2.09 -15.28
N ALA A 10 -6.26 -3.07 -15.22
CA ALA A 10 -7.70 -2.84 -15.43
C ALA A 10 -8.37 -2.24 -14.19
N SER A 11 -7.87 -2.57 -13.01
CA SER A 11 -8.38 -2.18 -11.70
C SER A 11 -7.25 -1.74 -10.79
N LEU A 12 -7.49 -0.72 -9.98
CA LEU A 12 -6.56 -0.24 -8.97
C LEU A 12 -7.23 -0.27 -7.59
N PHE A 13 -6.56 -0.91 -6.63
CA PHE A 13 -6.99 -0.97 -5.24
C PHE A 13 -5.99 -0.23 -4.37
N VAL A 14 -6.47 0.65 -3.50
CA VAL A 14 -5.63 1.44 -2.60
C VAL A 14 -6.13 1.24 -1.18
N GLU A 15 -5.22 1.10 -0.23
CA GLU A 15 -5.57 0.98 1.18
C GLU A 15 -6.28 2.24 1.70
N ASP A 16 -7.36 2.04 2.45
CA ASP A 16 -8.08 3.12 3.13
C ASP A 16 -7.35 3.53 4.41
N ILE A 17 -6.24 4.23 4.23
CA ILE A 17 -5.45 4.80 5.31
C ILE A 17 -5.93 6.22 5.57
N ASP A 18 -6.25 6.53 6.84
CA ASP A 18 -6.48 7.91 7.25
C ASP A 18 -5.14 8.66 7.39
N TYR A 19 -4.73 9.30 6.29
CA TYR A 19 -3.51 10.10 6.22
C TYR A 19 -3.51 11.30 7.18
N ARG A 20 -4.68 11.75 7.68
CA ARG A 20 -4.75 12.86 8.66
C ARG A 20 -4.16 12.44 10.01
N VAL A 21 -4.25 11.16 10.34
CA VAL A 21 -3.61 10.62 11.55
C VAL A 21 -2.09 10.67 11.40
N MET A 22 -1.55 10.34 10.23
CA MET A 22 -0.11 10.43 9.96
C MET A 22 0.37 11.88 9.99
N ALA A 23 -0.41 12.80 9.42
CA ALA A 23 -0.11 14.23 9.40
C ALA A 23 -0.01 14.86 10.80
N LYS A 24 -0.60 14.24 11.83
CA LYS A 24 -0.54 14.70 13.23
C LYS A 24 0.62 14.09 14.03
N GLY A 25 1.34 13.11 13.47
CA GLY A 25 2.43 12.42 14.14
C GLY A 25 3.77 13.16 14.05
N PHE A 26 4.81 12.55 14.60
CA PHE A 26 6.20 13.06 14.56
C PHE A 26 6.70 13.35 13.14
N LEU A 27 6.25 12.57 12.15
CA LEU A 27 6.57 12.75 10.72
C LEU A 27 5.47 13.50 9.95
N GLY A 28 4.68 14.31 10.64
CA GLY A 28 3.51 14.98 10.08
C GLY A 28 3.84 15.89 8.90
N LYS A 29 4.87 16.72 9.04
CA LYS A 29 5.37 17.59 7.96
C LYS A 29 5.75 16.79 6.72
N HIS A 30 6.57 15.75 6.89
CA HIS A 30 7.00 14.88 5.78
C HIS A 30 5.82 14.17 5.12
N SER A 31 4.82 13.77 5.90
CA SER A 31 3.61 13.12 5.38
C SER A 31 2.78 14.09 4.53
N LEU A 32 2.71 15.37 4.93
CA LEU A 32 2.03 16.41 4.17
C LEU A 32 2.80 16.79 2.90
N ASP A 33 4.13 16.96 3.01
CA ASP A 33 5.02 17.26 1.88
C ASP A 33 4.99 16.15 0.82
N ALA A 34 4.83 14.88 1.25
CA ALA A 34 4.66 13.74 0.35
C ALA A 34 3.31 13.70 -0.40
N GLY A 35 2.31 14.46 0.05
CA GLY A 35 1.06 14.65 -0.69
C GLY A 35 0.16 13.42 -0.82
N PHE A 36 0.24 12.42 0.09
CA PHE A 36 -0.48 11.15 -0.04
C PHE A 36 -1.99 11.28 -0.30
N GLY A 37 -2.67 12.21 0.39
CA GLY A 37 -4.09 12.45 0.19
C GLY A 37 -4.40 12.98 -1.21
N GLN A 38 -3.62 13.94 -1.71
CA GLN A 38 -3.78 14.48 -3.06
C GLN A 38 -3.47 13.43 -4.13
N PHE A 39 -2.45 12.61 -3.89
CA PHE A 39 -2.07 11.53 -4.78
C PHE A 39 -3.19 10.50 -4.96
N ARG A 40 -3.88 10.11 -3.88
CA ARG A 40 -5.04 9.20 -3.94
C ARG A 40 -6.18 9.77 -4.79
N GLU A 41 -6.51 11.05 -4.61
CA GLU A 41 -7.55 11.71 -5.42
C GLU A 41 -7.15 11.79 -6.90
N LEU A 42 -5.87 12.03 -7.19
CA LEU A 42 -5.36 12.02 -8.56
C LEU A 42 -5.49 10.63 -9.18
N LEU A 43 -5.14 9.55 -8.48
CA LEU A 43 -5.30 8.18 -8.97
C LEU A 43 -6.77 7.87 -9.29
N LYS A 44 -7.69 8.24 -8.41
CA LYS A 44 -9.13 8.09 -8.63
C LYS A 44 -9.58 8.83 -9.90
N TRP A 45 -9.16 10.09 -10.06
CA TRP A 45 -9.49 10.88 -11.24
C TRP A 45 -8.91 10.29 -12.53
N VAL A 46 -7.64 9.87 -12.49
CA VAL A 46 -6.95 9.27 -13.65
C VAL A 46 -7.60 7.96 -14.06
N CYS A 47 -7.92 7.09 -13.10
CA CYS A 47 -8.59 5.83 -13.38
C CYS A 47 -10.00 6.06 -13.94
N TRP A 48 -10.76 7.03 -13.40
CA TRP A 48 -12.04 7.46 -14.01
C TRP A 48 -11.87 7.94 -15.46
N LYS A 49 -10.90 8.82 -15.72
CA LYS A 49 -10.61 9.32 -17.08
C LYS A 49 -10.26 8.21 -18.08
N ARG A 50 -9.66 7.12 -17.60
CA ARG A 50 -9.23 5.98 -18.43
C ARG A 50 -10.22 4.81 -18.44
N GLY A 51 -11.41 4.97 -17.84
CA GLY A 51 -12.41 3.89 -17.75
C GLY A 51 -11.93 2.69 -16.93
N LYS A 52 -11.08 2.91 -15.93
CA LYS A 52 -10.53 1.88 -15.05
C LYS A 52 -11.25 1.86 -13.72
N PHE A 53 -11.31 0.68 -13.11
CA PHE A 53 -11.92 0.54 -11.79
C PHE A 53 -10.97 1.04 -10.69
N PHE A 54 -11.53 1.75 -9.71
CA PHE A 54 -10.80 2.22 -8.54
C PHE A 54 -11.61 1.92 -7.29
N ALA A 55 -10.99 1.29 -6.30
CA ALA A 55 -11.60 1.04 -4.99
C ALA A 55 -10.61 1.23 -3.85
N GLN A 56 -11.16 1.62 -2.71
CA GLN A 56 -10.43 1.62 -1.45
C GLN A 56 -10.72 0.31 -0.71
N VAL A 57 -9.69 -0.30 -0.13
CA VAL A 57 -9.77 -1.57 0.60
C VAL A 57 -9.30 -1.40 2.04
N ASP A 58 -9.82 -2.22 2.96
CA ASP A 58 -9.35 -2.18 4.36
C ASP A 58 -7.84 -2.48 4.42
N HIS A 59 -7.12 -1.66 5.17
CA HIS A 59 -5.66 -1.74 5.33
C HIS A 59 -5.22 -2.76 6.39
N LYS A 60 -6.17 -3.35 7.12
CA LYS A 60 -5.87 -4.31 8.19
C LYS A 60 -5.43 -5.66 7.60
N GLY A 61 -4.30 -6.18 8.10
CA GLY A 61 -3.83 -7.54 7.82
C GLY A 61 -3.03 -7.72 6.52
N THR A 62 -3.11 -6.78 5.58
CA THR A 62 -2.45 -6.87 4.26
C THR A 62 -0.91 -6.96 4.31
N SER A 63 -0.30 -6.43 5.38
CA SER A 63 1.16 -6.37 5.55
C SER A 63 1.72 -7.44 6.50
N LYS A 64 0.87 -8.33 7.01
CA LYS A 64 1.24 -9.37 7.98
C LYS A 64 0.86 -10.79 7.56
N GLN A 65 0.24 -10.97 6.39
CA GLN A 65 -0.19 -12.26 5.90
C GLN A 65 0.68 -12.71 4.72
N CYS A 66 1.03 -13.99 4.70
CA CYS A 66 1.67 -14.60 3.54
C CYS A 66 0.75 -14.52 2.32
N PRO A 67 1.21 -14.00 1.18
CA PRO A 67 0.37 -13.88 -0.02
C PRO A 67 0.03 -15.25 -0.64
N GLU A 68 0.80 -16.29 -0.34
CA GLU A 68 0.59 -17.63 -0.87
C GLU A 68 -0.37 -18.46 0.01
N CYS A 69 -0.10 -18.55 1.31
CA CYS A 69 -0.86 -19.43 2.21
C CYS A 69 -1.75 -18.71 3.24
N GLY A 70 -1.66 -17.38 3.34
CA GLY A 70 -2.47 -16.58 4.28
C GLY A 70 -2.02 -16.63 5.75
N THR A 71 -0.98 -17.41 6.10
CA THR A 71 -0.46 -17.46 7.47
C THR A 71 0.03 -16.08 7.91
N GLU A 72 -0.36 -15.67 9.12
CA GLU A 72 0.11 -14.43 9.73
C GLU A 72 1.53 -14.59 10.28
N TRP A 73 2.36 -13.56 10.08
CA TRP A 73 3.68 -13.45 10.68
C TRP A 73 3.83 -12.13 11.43
N ASP A 74 4.74 -12.10 12.41
CA ASP A 74 5.21 -10.85 12.99
C ASP A 74 6.46 -10.38 12.25
N ASN A 75 6.33 -9.31 11.48
CA ASN A 75 7.45 -8.73 10.75
C ASN A 75 8.15 -7.65 11.58
N ASN A 76 9.42 -7.89 11.87
CA ASN A 76 10.32 -6.82 12.30
C ASN A 76 10.63 -5.91 11.09
N LEU A 77 10.52 -4.58 11.28
CA LEU A 77 10.79 -3.58 10.25
C LEU A 77 12.22 -3.64 9.68
N SER A 78 13.17 -4.23 10.40
CA SER A 78 14.54 -4.42 9.92
C SER A 78 14.66 -5.52 8.87
N ILE A 79 13.70 -6.45 8.84
CA ILE A 79 13.72 -7.60 7.93
C ILE A 79 13.27 -7.12 6.55
N ARG A 80 14.15 -7.27 5.56
CA ARG A 80 13.91 -6.91 4.16
C ARG A 80 13.48 -8.09 3.31
N TRP A 81 13.84 -9.31 3.72
CA TRP A 81 13.52 -10.54 3.03
C TRP A 81 12.90 -11.54 4.01
N HIS A 82 11.78 -12.14 3.64
CA HIS A 82 11.12 -13.16 4.45
C HIS A 82 10.89 -14.42 3.63
N THR A 83 11.07 -15.55 4.30
CA THR A 83 10.66 -16.87 3.83
C THR A 83 9.61 -17.39 4.80
N CYS A 84 8.43 -17.72 4.29
CA CYS A 84 7.34 -18.25 5.09
C CYS A 84 7.67 -19.65 5.59
N ASP A 85 7.58 -19.87 6.90
CA ASP A 85 7.89 -21.17 7.52
C ASP A 85 6.84 -22.26 7.17
N GLU A 86 5.61 -21.85 6.81
CA GLU A 86 4.51 -22.80 6.51
C GLU A 86 4.51 -23.28 5.05
N CYS A 87 4.84 -22.41 4.10
CA CYS A 87 4.74 -22.74 2.65
C CYS A 87 6.03 -22.52 1.86
N GLY A 88 7.08 -21.98 2.47
CA GLY A 88 8.36 -21.70 1.81
C GLY A 88 8.35 -20.50 0.85
N TYR A 89 7.23 -19.79 0.70
CA TYR A 89 7.17 -18.58 -0.12
C TYR A 89 8.18 -17.54 0.35
N SER A 90 9.04 -17.07 -0.56
CA SER A 90 10.16 -16.19 -0.23
C SER A 90 10.11 -14.91 -1.08
N ASN A 91 9.99 -13.76 -0.42
CA ASN A 91 9.93 -12.47 -1.10
C ASN A 91 10.56 -11.34 -0.29
N HIS A 92 10.81 -10.23 -0.99
CA HIS A 92 11.14 -8.98 -0.34
C HIS A 92 9.89 -8.47 0.39
N ILE A 93 10.00 -8.24 1.70
CA ILE A 93 8.88 -7.67 2.46
C ILE A 93 8.81 -6.18 2.11
N MET A 94 7.70 -5.75 1.52
CA MET A 94 7.35 -4.33 1.48
C MET A 94 6.67 -3.96 2.79
N SER A 95 7.46 -3.77 3.86
CA SER A 95 6.93 -3.24 5.10
C SER A 95 6.54 -1.76 4.89
N LEU A 96 5.24 -1.50 4.71
CA LEU A 96 4.67 -0.16 4.87
C LEU A 96 5.02 0.33 6.28
N GLN A 97 5.51 1.57 6.34
CA GLN A 97 6.04 2.22 7.53
C GLN A 97 5.10 2.02 8.74
N ARG A 98 5.60 1.36 9.80
CA ARG A 98 4.90 1.27 11.09
C ARG A 98 4.59 2.67 11.61
N LYS A 99 3.35 2.86 12.07
CA LYS A 99 3.06 3.79 13.16
C LYS A 99 3.63 3.25 14.47
#